data_AF-A0A3D2NDN1-F1
#
_entry.id   AF-A0A3D2NDN1-F1
#
_cell.length_a   1.000
_cell.length_b   1.000
_cell.length_c   1.000
_cell.angle_alpha   90.00
_cell.angle_beta   90.00
_cell.angle_gamma   90.00
#
_symmetry.space_group_name_H-M   'P 1'
#
loop_
_entity.id
_entity.type
_entity.pdbx_description
1 polymer ?
#
loop_
_entity_poly.entity_id
_entity_poly.type
_entity_poly.pdbx_seq_one_letter_code
_entity_poly.pdbx_strand_id
1 'polypeptide(L)'
;MSPQSRVALRERSVLVRWWRLWRTRHPETFREKVRYKMLRDRRPIIVTFADKVAVRDHVANVVGAQYLPYVHAIVASGPALGEQQLPEEFVMKPSHGSGTAVIVSQRAPAEARLPTDGNWVYRHVRPEHAPVSQLIAIAEDWLSQLYGQGPNREWVYGRVPRRVIVEELLTDGDGRIPDDYKFFVFHGRCRYIQVDRGRFGTRTQDFFRPDWTHLPLSGGPPWAPVPLPRPAALDEMIAIAERLATGTDFVRVDLYDLGERVVFGELTSFPAGGDSPFDPEEFNAEFGSWWTVPRRYR
;
A
#
# COMPACT_ATOMS: atom_id res chain seq x y z
N MET A 1 -26.59 -14.72 0.66
CA MET A 1 -26.50 -13.56 1.59
C MET A 1 -25.12 -13.57 2.21
N SER A 2 -24.20 -12.74 1.71
CA SER A 2 -22.80 -12.71 2.17
C SER A 2 -22.71 -12.07 3.57
N PRO A 3 -21.75 -12.46 4.41
CA PRO A 3 -21.61 -12.00 5.78
C PRO A 3 -20.94 -10.61 5.87
N GLN A 4 -21.37 -9.65 5.05
CA GLN A 4 -20.92 -8.26 5.11
C GLN A 4 -22.11 -7.33 5.33
N SER A 5 -22.33 -6.89 6.58
CA SER A 5 -23.00 -5.60 6.93
C SER A 5 -23.31 -5.47 8.43
N ARG A 6 -22.38 -5.79 9.33
CA ARG A 6 -22.46 -5.29 10.72
C ARG A 6 -21.10 -4.83 11.19
N VAL A 7 -20.68 -3.63 10.76
CA VAL A 7 -19.89 -2.78 11.65
C VAL A 7 -20.73 -2.69 12.93
N ALA A 8 -20.29 -3.33 14.01
CA ALA A 8 -21.07 -3.40 15.24
C ALA A 8 -21.48 -1.96 15.63
N LEU A 9 -22.74 -1.74 16.02
CA LEU A 9 -23.24 -0.44 16.50
C LEU A 9 -22.29 0.23 17.51
N ARG A 10 -21.55 -0.59 18.28
CA ARG A 10 -20.46 -0.17 19.18
C ARG A 10 -19.37 0.67 18.50
N GLU A 11 -18.92 0.34 17.29
CA GLU A 11 -17.84 1.08 16.59
C GLU A 11 -18.30 2.44 16.03
N ARG A 12 -19.61 2.65 15.92
CA ARG A 12 -20.21 3.96 15.58
C ARG A 12 -20.49 4.81 16.81
N SER A 13 -20.28 4.29 18.02
CA SER A 13 -20.55 4.99 19.26
C SER A 13 -19.56 6.15 19.48
N VAL A 14 -20.11 7.32 19.78
CA VAL A 14 -19.35 8.50 20.22
C VAL A 14 -18.47 8.15 21.42
N LEU A 15 -18.97 7.33 22.35
CA LEU A 15 -18.22 6.87 23.53
C LEU A 15 -16.97 6.06 23.16
N VAL A 16 -17.07 5.17 22.17
CA VAL A 16 -15.92 4.38 21.69
C VAL A 16 -14.88 5.28 21.03
N ARG A 17 -15.31 6.29 20.27
CA ARG A 17 -14.40 7.29 19.70
C ARG A 17 -13.70 8.10 20.80
N TRP A 18 -14.43 8.57 21.80
CA TRP A 18 -13.87 9.30 22.94
C TRP A 18 -12.86 8.45 23.71
N TRP A 19 -13.19 7.19 23.97
CA TRP A 19 -12.27 6.25 24.61
C TRP A 19 -10.98 6.04 23.81
N ARG A 20 -11.07 5.88 22.48
CA ARG A 20 -9.88 5.76 21.61
C ARG A 20 -9.04 7.02 21.58
N LEU A 21 -9.67 8.20 21.53
CA LEU A 21 -8.98 9.49 21.61
C LEU A 21 -8.25 9.63 22.95
N TRP A 22 -8.89 9.25 24.05
CA TRP A 22 -8.29 9.27 25.38
C TRP A 22 -7.13 8.28 25.50
N ARG A 23 -7.30 7.03 25.05
CA ARG A 23 -6.25 5.99 25.08
C ARG A 23 -5.00 6.39 24.30
N THR A 24 -5.17 7.11 23.20
CA THR A 24 -4.06 7.55 22.34
C THR A 24 -3.54 8.95 22.69
N ARG A 25 -3.95 9.58 23.81
CA ARG A 25 -3.61 11.00 24.06
C ARG A 25 -2.11 11.28 24.30
N HIS A 26 -1.34 10.26 24.68
CA HIS A 26 0.11 10.30 24.87
C HIS A 26 0.75 9.09 24.18
N PRO A 27 0.87 9.08 22.85
CA PRO A 27 1.37 7.91 22.12
C PRO A 27 2.91 7.87 22.19
N GLU A 28 3.47 6.72 22.54
CA GLU A 28 4.93 6.54 22.67
C GLU A 28 5.46 5.66 21.55
N THR A 29 4.81 4.52 21.33
CA THR A 29 5.21 3.51 20.35
C THR A 29 4.73 3.84 18.94
N PHE A 30 5.34 3.23 17.92
CA PHE A 30 4.95 3.41 16.52
C PHE A 30 3.47 3.09 16.29
N ARG A 31 3.00 1.94 16.79
CA ARG A 31 1.58 1.53 16.67
C ARG A 31 0.63 2.58 17.27
N GLU A 32 0.95 3.12 18.45
CA GLU A 32 0.14 4.16 19.08
C GLU A 32 0.14 5.47 18.29
N LYS A 33 1.28 5.83 17.70
CA LYS A 33 1.42 7.04 16.87
C LYS A 33 0.68 6.92 15.54
N VAL A 34 0.70 5.75 14.89
CA VAL A 34 -0.15 5.47 13.73
C VAL A 34 -1.64 5.63 14.09
N ARG A 35 -2.08 5.02 15.20
CA ARG A 35 -3.48 5.16 15.66
C ARG A 35 -3.82 6.61 16.04
N TYR A 36 -2.88 7.34 16.65
CA TYR A 36 -3.03 8.77 16.94
C TYR A 36 -3.26 9.58 15.67
N LYS A 37 -2.40 9.40 14.66
CA LYS A 37 -2.51 10.05 13.35
C LYS A 37 -3.83 9.69 12.69
N MET A 38 -4.18 8.41 12.61
CA MET A 38 -5.42 7.95 11.98
C MET A 38 -6.69 8.57 12.61
N LEU A 39 -6.71 8.78 13.92
CA LEU A 39 -7.85 9.40 14.61
C LEU A 39 -7.94 10.92 14.41
N ARG A 40 -6.80 11.61 14.29
CA ARG A 40 -6.69 13.09 14.41
C ARG A 40 -6.27 13.81 13.14
N ASP A 41 -5.47 13.20 12.28
CA ASP A 41 -5.10 13.78 10.99
C ASP A 41 -6.31 13.70 10.06
N ARG A 42 -6.76 14.86 9.59
CA ARG A 42 -7.90 15.02 8.68
C ARG A 42 -7.53 15.83 7.46
N ARG A 43 -6.24 16.06 7.25
CA ARG A 43 -5.74 16.85 6.13
C ARG A 43 -6.09 16.16 4.80
N PRO A 44 -6.45 16.92 3.75
CA PRO A 44 -6.77 16.35 2.44
C PRO A 44 -5.63 15.51 1.84
N ILE A 45 -4.37 15.87 2.12
CA ILE A 45 -3.20 15.17 1.59
C ILE A 45 -3.15 13.68 1.95
N ILE A 46 -3.67 13.28 3.11
CA ILE A 46 -3.72 11.87 3.53
C ILE A 46 -4.75 11.09 2.70
N VAL A 47 -5.83 11.76 2.24
CA VAL A 47 -6.77 11.16 1.27
C VAL A 47 -6.10 11.03 -0.09
N THR A 48 -5.37 12.06 -0.54
CA THR A 48 -4.60 12.01 -1.79
C THR A 48 -3.62 10.84 -1.79
N PHE A 49 -2.91 10.60 -0.68
CA PHE A 49 -1.94 9.50 -0.58
C PHE A 49 -2.60 8.11 -0.66
N ALA A 50 -3.81 7.97 -0.12
CA ALA A 50 -4.57 6.72 -0.17
C ALA A 50 -5.24 6.46 -1.54
N ASP A 51 -5.46 7.51 -2.34
CA ASP A 51 -6.08 7.43 -3.67
C ASP A 51 -5.05 7.07 -4.74
N LYS A 52 -5.10 5.84 -5.27
CA LYS A 52 -4.17 5.36 -6.30
C LYS A 52 -4.19 6.16 -7.60
N VAL A 53 -5.24 6.95 -7.84
CA VAL A 53 -5.32 7.84 -9.00
C VAL A 53 -4.78 9.22 -8.64
N ALA A 54 -5.29 9.86 -7.59
CA ALA A 54 -4.90 11.23 -7.26
C ALA A 54 -3.45 11.36 -6.74
N VAL A 55 -2.88 10.30 -6.16
CA VAL A 55 -1.47 10.28 -5.73
C VAL A 55 -0.51 10.46 -6.90
N ARG A 56 -0.92 10.11 -8.12
CA ARG A 56 -0.08 10.17 -9.31
C ARG A 56 0.30 11.61 -9.64
N ASP A 57 -0.65 12.54 -9.59
CA ASP A 57 -0.36 13.97 -9.80
C ASP A 57 0.60 14.50 -8.73
N HIS A 58 0.46 14.03 -7.48
CA HIS A 58 1.39 14.40 -6.42
C HIS A 58 2.81 13.92 -6.70
N VAL A 59 2.98 12.65 -7.07
CA VAL A 59 4.29 12.06 -7.41
C VAL A 59 4.91 12.77 -8.61
N ALA A 60 4.14 12.98 -9.68
CA ALA A 60 4.61 13.66 -10.89
C ALA A 60 5.11 15.07 -10.59
N ASN A 61 4.41 15.82 -9.74
CA ASN A 61 4.82 17.17 -9.35
C ASN A 61 6.03 17.21 -8.42
N VAL A 62 6.20 16.22 -7.53
CA VAL A 62 7.24 16.25 -6.51
C VAL A 62 8.56 15.64 -7.00
N VAL A 63 8.51 14.50 -7.69
CA VAL A 63 9.71 13.77 -8.14
C VAL A 63 9.77 13.57 -9.65
N GLY A 64 8.66 13.73 -10.37
CA GLY A 64 8.58 13.60 -11.82
C GLY A 64 7.77 12.38 -12.27
N ALA A 65 7.13 12.49 -13.43
CA ALA A 65 6.24 11.46 -13.96
C ALA A 65 6.97 10.18 -14.40
N GLN A 66 8.29 10.24 -14.63
CA GLN A 66 9.11 9.09 -15.01
C GLN A 66 9.14 7.99 -13.93
N TYR A 67 8.84 8.35 -12.67
CA TYR A 67 8.74 7.41 -11.57
C TYR A 67 7.37 6.74 -11.45
N LEU A 68 6.38 7.12 -12.28
CA LEU A 68 5.06 6.49 -12.23
C LEU A 68 4.97 5.30 -13.17
N PRO A 69 4.23 4.23 -12.79
CA PRO A 69 3.87 3.21 -13.75
C PRO A 69 2.93 3.80 -14.81
N TYR A 70 3.07 3.35 -16.05
CA TYR A 70 2.14 3.62 -17.13
C TYR A 70 0.72 3.16 -16.77
N VAL A 71 -0.28 3.92 -17.22
CA VAL A 71 -1.70 3.63 -16.99
C VAL A 71 -2.38 3.36 -18.32
N HIS A 72 -2.94 2.16 -18.44
CA HIS A 72 -3.76 1.78 -19.59
C HIS A 72 -5.16 2.37 -19.49
N ALA A 73 -5.75 2.40 -18.30
CA ALA A 73 -7.10 2.89 -18.10
C ALA A 73 -7.39 3.37 -16.67
N ILE A 74 -8.28 4.35 -16.55
CA ILE A 74 -8.93 4.73 -15.30
C ILE A 74 -10.43 4.84 -15.58
N VAL A 75 -11.22 3.98 -14.94
CA VAL A 75 -12.65 3.85 -15.22
C VAL A 75 -13.47 3.93 -13.94
N ALA A 76 -14.68 4.48 -14.05
CA ALA A 76 -15.62 4.63 -12.94
C ALA A 76 -16.78 3.62 -12.98
N SER A 77 -16.78 2.70 -13.95
CA SER A 77 -17.79 1.64 -14.10
C SER A 77 -17.20 0.40 -14.76
N GLY A 78 -17.84 -0.75 -14.55
CA GLY A 78 -17.49 -2.00 -15.23
C GLY A 78 -17.64 -1.91 -16.75
N PRO A 79 -18.77 -1.45 -17.31
CA PRO A 79 -18.94 -1.32 -18.76
C PRO A 79 -17.84 -0.50 -19.44
N ALA A 80 -17.42 0.61 -18.82
CA ALA A 80 -16.32 1.43 -19.34
C ALA A 80 -14.97 0.69 -19.36
N LEU A 81 -14.76 -0.31 -18.48
CA LEU A 81 -13.59 -1.20 -18.54
C LEU A 81 -13.64 -2.10 -19.78
N GLY A 82 -14.82 -2.59 -20.14
CA GLY A 82 -15.03 -3.45 -21.31
C GLY A 82 -14.78 -2.76 -22.65
N GLU A 83 -14.87 -1.44 -22.67
CA GLU A 83 -14.57 -0.59 -23.83
C GLU A 83 -13.06 -0.34 -24.00
N GLN A 84 -12.23 -0.68 -23.00
CA GLN A 84 -10.78 -0.46 -23.06
C GLN A 84 -10.07 -1.58 -23.81
N GLN A 85 -9.06 -1.21 -24.59
CA GLN A 85 -8.13 -2.18 -25.18
C GLN A 85 -7.04 -2.51 -24.15
N LEU A 86 -7.29 -3.54 -23.35
CA LEU A 86 -6.34 -4.01 -22.34
C LEU A 86 -5.19 -4.79 -23.01
N PRO A 87 -3.93 -4.59 -22.59
CA PRO A 87 -2.80 -5.38 -23.06
C PRO A 87 -2.90 -6.84 -22.55
N GLU A 88 -2.02 -7.72 -23.02
CA GLU A 88 -1.94 -9.09 -22.51
C GLU A 88 -1.48 -9.15 -21.04
N GLU A 89 -0.69 -8.17 -20.59
CA GLU A 89 -0.17 -8.12 -19.23
C GLU A 89 -0.44 -6.76 -18.57
N PHE A 90 -1.03 -6.79 -17.38
CA PHE A 90 -1.39 -5.58 -16.64
C PHE A 90 -1.66 -5.88 -15.17
N VAL A 91 -1.80 -4.82 -14.38
CA VAL A 91 -2.32 -4.88 -13.01
C VAL A 91 -3.58 -4.02 -12.89
N MET A 92 -4.69 -4.64 -12.50
CA MET A 92 -5.96 -3.98 -12.23
C MET A 92 -6.17 -3.84 -10.72
N LYS A 93 -6.47 -2.63 -10.25
CA LYS A 93 -6.62 -2.30 -8.83
C LYS A 93 -7.82 -1.35 -8.61
N PRO A 94 -8.55 -1.46 -7.48
CA PRO A 94 -9.44 -0.39 -7.05
C PRO A 94 -8.63 0.76 -6.45
N SER A 95 -9.03 1.99 -6.76
CA SER A 95 -8.38 3.21 -6.24
C SER A 95 -8.61 3.44 -4.75
N HIS A 96 -9.73 2.96 -4.20
CA HIS A 96 -10.25 3.29 -2.88
C HIS A 96 -10.07 2.19 -1.82
N GLY A 97 -9.02 1.37 -1.91
CA GLY A 97 -8.75 0.35 -0.89
C GLY A 97 -7.36 -0.24 -0.97
N SER A 98 -7.07 -1.17 -0.07
CA SER A 98 -5.80 -1.90 0.02
C SER A 98 -6.02 -3.41 0.04
N GLY A 99 -4.95 -4.19 -0.13
CA GLY A 99 -5.02 -5.65 0.03
C GLY A 99 -5.60 -6.42 -1.16
N THR A 100 -5.84 -5.77 -2.30
CA THR A 100 -6.36 -6.44 -3.51
C THR A 100 -5.71 -5.90 -4.78
N ALA A 101 -5.51 -6.80 -5.73
CA ALA A 101 -5.21 -6.51 -7.13
C ALA A 101 -5.44 -7.77 -7.96
N VAL A 102 -5.78 -7.60 -9.22
CA VAL A 102 -5.70 -8.65 -10.24
C VAL A 102 -4.48 -8.37 -11.10
N ILE A 103 -3.56 -9.31 -11.15
CA ILE A 103 -2.36 -9.29 -11.99
C ILE A 103 -2.59 -10.29 -13.11
N VAL A 104 -2.43 -9.85 -14.35
CA VAL A 104 -2.56 -10.70 -15.54
C VAL A 104 -1.20 -10.77 -16.22
N SER A 105 -0.68 -11.99 -16.42
CA SER A 105 0.59 -12.22 -17.13
C SER A 105 0.76 -13.69 -17.51
N GLN A 106 1.59 -13.98 -18.51
CA GLN A 106 1.90 -15.38 -18.88
C GLN A 106 2.68 -16.15 -17.81
N ARG A 107 3.33 -15.46 -16.87
CA ARG A 107 4.09 -16.08 -15.77
C ARG A 107 3.25 -16.51 -14.57
N ALA A 108 1.93 -16.28 -14.60
CA ALA A 108 1.06 -16.74 -13.53
C ALA A 108 1.01 -18.28 -13.44
N PRO A 109 0.73 -18.86 -12.25
CA PRO A 109 0.49 -20.30 -12.13
C PRO A 109 -0.65 -20.75 -13.05
N ALA A 110 -0.50 -21.89 -13.71
CA ALA A 110 -1.43 -22.37 -14.74
C ALA A 110 -2.83 -22.69 -14.19
N GLU A 111 -2.89 -23.07 -12.92
CA GLU A 111 -4.09 -23.38 -12.15
C GLU A 111 -4.76 -22.16 -11.54
N ALA A 112 -4.09 -20.99 -11.52
CA ALA A 112 -4.65 -19.80 -10.92
C ALA A 112 -5.85 -19.29 -11.70
N ARG A 113 -6.91 -18.92 -10.98
CA ARG A 113 -8.16 -18.38 -11.54
C ARG A 113 -8.53 -17.08 -10.85
N LEU A 114 -9.31 -16.26 -11.57
CA LEU A 114 -9.93 -15.08 -10.99
C LEU A 114 -10.87 -15.47 -9.84
N PRO A 115 -11.07 -14.57 -8.87
CA PRO A 115 -12.08 -14.80 -7.84
C PRO A 115 -13.48 -14.78 -8.48
N THR A 116 -14.41 -15.50 -7.86
CA THR A 116 -15.80 -15.60 -8.35
C THR A 116 -16.64 -14.36 -8.08
N ASP A 117 -16.11 -13.44 -7.27
CA ASP A 117 -16.72 -12.20 -6.79
C ASP A 117 -15.61 -11.15 -6.56
N GLY A 118 -15.98 -9.89 -6.33
CA GLY A 118 -15.04 -8.82 -5.98
C GLY A 118 -14.53 -8.90 -4.54
N ASN A 119 -14.22 -10.10 -4.06
CA ASN A 119 -13.50 -10.28 -2.80
C ASN A 119 -12.16 -9.52 -2.86
N TRP A 120 -11.78 -8.92 -1.74
CA TRP A 120 -10.53 -8.16 -1.60
C TRP A 120 -9.34 -9.10 -1.49
N VAL A 121 -8.98 -9.74 -2.61
CA VAL A 121 -7.87 -10.69 -2.70
C VAL A 121 -6.85 -10.25 -3.75
N TYR A 122 -5.60 -10.64 -3.54
CA TYR A 122 -4.58 -10.61 -4.59
C TYR A 122 -4.68 -11.88 -5.43
N ARG A 123 -4.75 -11.71 -6.75
CA ARG A 123 -4.74 -12.82 -7.71
C ARG A 123 -3.79 -12.53 -8.85
N HIS A 124 -3.01 -13.55 -9.22
CA HIS A 124 -2.11 -13.54 -10.36
C HIS A 124 -2.54 -14.66 -11.28
N VAL A 125 -3.03 -14.31 -12.47
CA VAL A 125 -3.68 -15.25 -13.41
C VAL A 125 -3.12 -15.07 -14.82
N ARG A 126 -3.26 -16.10 -15.65
CA ARG A 126 -2.87 -16.02 -17.06
C ARG A 126 -3.93 -15.29 -17.88
N PRO A 127 -3.57 -14.67 -19.03
CA PRO A 127 -4.52 -13.91 -19.85
C PRO A 127 -5.75 -14.73 -20.27
N GLU A 128 -5.58 -16.01 -20.63
CA GLU A 128 -6.66 -16.93 -20.99
C GLU A 128 -7.64 -17.24 -19.84
N HIS A 129 -7.23 -16.96 -18.61
CA HIS A 129 -8.04 -17.12 -17.40
C HIS A 129 -8.58 -15.78 -16.87
N ALA A 130 -8.41 -14.69 -17.63
CA ALA A 130 -8.88 -13.36 -17.28
C ALA A 130 -9.82 -12.77 -18.35
N PRO A 131 -10.95 -13.43 -18.68
CA PRO A 131 -11.87 -12.89 -19.66
C PRO A 131 -12.42 -11.54 -19.20
N VAL A 132 -12.51 -10.59 -20.13
CA VAL A 132 -12.93 -9.20 -19.85
C VAL A 132 -14.26 -9.14 -19.11
N SER A 133 -15.22 -10.03 -19.41
CA SER A 133 -16.50 -10.10 -18.70
C SER A 133 -16.37 -10.38 -17.20
N GLN A 134 -15.41 -11.21 -16.77
CA GLN A 134 -15.15 -11.44 -15.34
C GLN A 134 -14.44 -10.25 -14.71
N LEU A 135 -13.52 -9.59 -15.43
CA LEU A 135 -12.85 -8.37 -14.95
C LEU A 135 -13.86 -7.24 -14.72
N ILE A 136 -14.84 -7.09 -15.61
CA ILE A 136 -15.98 -6.17 -15.47
C ILE A 136 -16.75 -6.48 -14.19
N ALA A 137 -17.14 -7.73 -13.96
CA ALA A 137 -17.89 -8.11 -12.76
C ALA A 137 -17.10 -7.82 -11.47
N ILE A 138 -15.80 -8.14 -11.44
CA ILE A 138 -14.92 -7.83 -10.32
C ILE A 138 -14.82 -6.31 -10.09
N ALA A 139 -14.68 -5.54 -11.18
CA ALA A 139 -14.63 -4.08 -11.11
C ALA A 139 -15.93 -3.50 -10.53
N GLU A 140 -17.11 -3.95 -10.99
CA GLU A 140 -18.39 -3.51 -10.44
C GLU A 140 -18.54 -3.85 -8.95
N ASP A 141 -18.15 -5.05 -8.57
CA ASP A 141 -18.17 -5.46 -7.16
C ASP A 141 -17.26 -4.58 -6.30
N TRP A 142 -16.03 -4.29 -6.74
CA TRP A 142 -15.14 -3.38 -6.03
C TRP A 142 -15.71 -1.96 -5.92
N LEU A 143 -16.30 -1.45 -7.00
CA LEU A 143 -16.91 -0.11 -7.06
C LEU A 143 -18.17 0.01 -6.19
N SER A 144 -18.89 -1.09 -5.96
CA SER A 144 -20.05 -1.12 -5.06
C SER A 144 -19.67 -1.13 -3.57
N GLN A 145 -18.44 -1.57 -3.26
CA GLN A 145 -17.99 -1.77 -1.89
C GLN A 145 -17.36 -0.51 -1.26
N LEU A 146 -17.57 -0.37 0.05
CA LEU A 146 -16.93 0.65 0.88
C LEU A 146 -15.80 0.01 1.70
N TYR A 147 -14.55 0.21 1.28
CA TYR A 147 -13.38 -0.25 2.02
C TYR A 147 -13.16 0.53 3.32
N GLY A 148 -12.39 -0.05 4.24
CA GLY A 148 -11.99 0.60 5.49
C GLY A 148 -13.09 0.71 6.55
N GLN A 149 -14.19 -0.05 6.43
CA GLN A 149 -15.23 -0.13 7.45
C GLN A 149 -14.90 -1.23 8.48
N GLY A 150 -14.22 -0.87 9.58
CA GLY A 150 -13.89 -1.81 10.66
C GLY A 150 -13.34 -1.08 11.89
N PRO A 151 -12.84 -1.77 12.93
CA PRO A 151 -12.46 -1.15 14.20
C PRO A 151 -11.44 -0.02 14.03
N ASN A 152 -10.52 -0.10 13.08
CA ASN A 152 -9.50 0.94 12.88
C ASN A 152 -9.98 2.11 12.01
N ARG A 153 -11.06 1.94 11.22
CA ARG A 153 -11.65 2.92 10.28
C ARG A 153 -10.60 3.81 9.62
N GLU A 154 -9.82 3.23 8.70
CA GLU A 154 -8.98 3.98 7.76
C GLU A 154 -9.88 4.86 6.88
N TRP A 155 -10.33 5.96 7.49
CA TRP A 155 -11.43 6.80 7.04
C TRP A 155 -11.15 7.45 5.68
N VAL A 156 -9.87 7.51 5.32
CA VAL A 156 -9.36 8.04 4.06
C VAL A 156 -9.98 7.30 2.88
N TYR A 157 -10.06 5.96 2.93
CA TYR A 157 -10.65 5.16 1.84
C TYR A 157 -12.13 5.47 1.62
N GLY A 158 -12.86 5.87 2.67
CA GLY A 158 -14.24 6.34 2.54
C GLY A 158 -14.40 7.70 1.87
N ARG A 159 -13.31 8.42 1.62
CA ARG A 159 -13.26 9.72 0.93
C ARG A 159 -12.69 9.62 -0.49
N VAL A 160 -12.06 8.50 -0.84
CA VAL A 160 -11.48 8.29 -2.17
C VAL A 160 -12.60 8.03 -3.20
N PRO A 161 -12.62 8.73 -4.35
CA PRO A 161 -13.54 8.41 -5.43
C PRO A 161 -13.34 6.98 -5.93
N ARG A 162 -14.41 6.20 -5.98
CA ARG A 162 -14.36 4.80 -6.39
C ARG A 162 -14.14 4.70 -7.89
N ARG A 163 -12.95 4.24 -8.27
CA ARG A 163 -12.50 3.99 -9.64
C ARG A 163 -11.68 2.72 -9.69
N VAL A 164 -11.60 2.11 -10.86
CA VAL A 164 -10.62 1.06 -11.18
C VAL A 164 -9.51 1.68 -12.01
N ILE A 165 -8.27 1.35 -11.67
CA ILE A 165 -7.07 1.72 -12.42
C ILE A 165 -6.43 0.45 -12.98
N VAL A 166 -6.02 0.52 -14.24
CA VAL A 166 -5.24 -0.51 -14.92
C VAL A 166 -3.87 0.06 -15.23
N GLU A 167 -2.83 -0.51 -14.62
CA GLU A 167 -1.44 -0.09 -14.73
C GLU A 167 -0.63 -1.14 -15.50
N GLU A 168 0.51 -0.73 -16.04
CA GLU A 168 1.50 -1.67 -16.56
C GLU A 168 1.91 -2.71 -15.51
N LEU A 169 2.25 -3.90 -15.98
CA LEU A 169 2.86 -4.91 -15.14
C LEU A 169 4.35 -4.59 -14.95
N LEU A 170 4.75 -4.30 -13.71
CA LEU A 170 6.15 -4.18 -13.37
C LEU A 170 6.77 -5.56 -13.20
N THR A 171 7.94 -5.77 -13.81
CA THR A 171 8.71 -7.01 -13.70
C THR A 171 10.18 -6.72 -13.50
N ASP A 172 10.89 -7.60 -12.79
CA ASP A 172 12.35 -7.55 -12.65
C ASP A 172 13.07 -8.01 -13.93
N GLY A 173 14.41 -8.05 -13.92
CA GLY A 173 15.21 -8.47 -15.08
C GLY A 173 14.98 -9.92 -15.55
N ASP A 174 14.46 -10.78 -14.67
CA ASP A 174 14.04 -12.16 -15.00
C ASP A 174 12.54 -12.25 -15.36
N GLY A 175 11.89 -11.09 -15.33
CA GLY A 175 10.48 -10.85 -15.57
C GLY A 175 9.54 -11.39 -14.47
N ARG A 176 10.06 -11.63 -13.26
CA ARG A 176 9.23 -11.94 -12.07
C ARG A 176 8.64 -10.65 -11.51
N ILE A 177 7.64 -10.80 -10.63
CA ILE A 177 7.11 -9.66 -9.87
C ILE A 177 8.24 -9.10 -8.98
N PRO A 178 8.57 -7.80 -9.08
CA PRO A 178 9.73 -7.22 -8.42
C PRO A 178 9.56 -7.19 -6.91
N ASP A 179 10.70 -7.11 -6.22
CA ASP A 179 10.76 -6.89 -4.79
C ASP A 179 10.21 -5.50 -4.42
N ASP A 180 9.56 -5.42 -3.26
CA ASP A 180 8.84 -4.23 -2.81
C ASP A 180 9.63 -3.55 -1.68
N TYR A 181 10.19 -2.37 -1.96
CA TYR A 181 11.02 -1.59 -1.04
C TYR A 181 10.19 -0.53 -0.35
N LYS A 182 10.14 -0.57 0.98
CA LYS A 182 9.26 0.24 1.81
C LYS A 182 10.08 1.12 2.75
N PHE A 183 10.14 2.40 2.43
CA PHE A 183 10.93 3.40 3.13
C PHE A 183 10.08 4.06 4.22
N PHE A 184 10.47 3.90 5.48
CA PHE A 184 9.83 4.56 6.62
C PHE A 184 10.47 5.92 6.83
N VAL A 185 9.74 6.96 6.43
CA VAL A 185 10.23 8.34 6.44
C VAL A 185 9.57 9.12 7.58
N PHE A 186 10.39 9.63 8.49
CA PHE A 186 9.97 10.39 9.67
C PHE A 186 10.52 11.81 9.56
N HIS A 187 9.64 12.81 9.59
CA HIS A 187 10.02 14.23 9.48
C HIS A 187 10.97 14.50 8.30
N GLY A 188 10.67 13.91 7.14
CA GLY A 188 11.46 14.05 5.91
C GLY A 188 12.76 13.24 5.87
N ARG A 189 13.02 12.36 6.84
CA ARG A 189 14.24 11.52 6.88
C ARG A 189 13.92 10.04 6.88
N CYS A 190 14.51 9.30 5.95
CA CYS A 190 14.38 7.85 5.92
C CYS A 190 15.16 7.25 7.11
N ARG A 191 14.50 6.40 7.91
CA ARG A 191 15.12 5.73 9.07
C ARG A 191 15.19 4.23 8.92
N TYR A 192 14.25 3.63 8.19
CA TYR A 192 14.20 2.18 8.00
C TYR A 192 13.72 1.86 6.60
N ILE A 193 14.18 0.72 6.10
CA ILE A 193 13.80 0.16 4.82
C ILE A 193 13.32 -1.25 5.09
N GLN A 194 12.13 -1.59 4.63
CA GLN A 194 11.61 -2.96 4.62
C GLN A 194 11.63 -3.48 3.19
N VAL A 195 12.05 -4.73 2.98
CA VAL A 195 12.06 -5.38 1.67
C VAL A 195 11.17 -6.61 1.74
N ASP A 196 10.07 -6.60 0.97
CA ASP A 196 9.15 -7.73 0.83
C ASP A 196 9.41 -8.44 -0.51
N ARG A 197 9.69 -9.76 -0.46
CA ARG A 197 9.98 -10.57 -1.66
C ARG A 197 9.05 -11.75 -1.81
N GLY A 198 8.99 -12.31 -3.00
CA GLY A 198 8.34 -13.60 -3.24
C GLY A 198 6.82 -13.57 -3.02
N ARG A 199 6.15 -12.49 -3.43
CA ARG A 199 4.70 -12.26 -3.22
C ARG A 199 3.79 -13.43 -3.62
N PHE A 200 4.17 -14.17 -4.67
CA PHE A 200 3.46 -15.35 -5.20
C PHE A 200 4.25 -16.65 -5.06
N GLY A 201 5.25 -16.67 -4.18
CA GLY A 201 6.07 -17.84 -3.87
C GLY A 201 6.40 -17.88 -2.37
N THR A 202 7.66 -18.19 -2.02
CA THR A 202 8.12 -18.13 -0.64
C THR A 202 8.34 -16.67 -0.23
N ARG A 203 7.39 -16.13 0.53
CA ARG A 203 7.47 -14.75 1.02
C ARG A 203 8.58 -14.60 2.05
N THR A 204 9.45 -13.62 1.83
CA THR A 204 10.43 -13.17 2.83
C THR A 204 10.27 -11.69 3.11
N GLN A 205 10.71 -11.26 4.29
CA GLN A 205 10.66 -9.87 4.71
C GLN A 205 11.89 -9.53 5.53
N ASP A 206 12.62 -8.51 5.12
CA ASP A 206 13.85 -8.06 5.77
C ASP A 206 13.77 -6.58 6.08
N PHE A 207 14.48 -6.13 7.13
CA PHE A 207 14.52 -4.74 7.54
C PHE A 207 15.97 -4.24 7.59
N PHE A 208 16.18 -2.99 7.18
CA PHE A 208 17.50 -2.38 7.07
C PHE A 208 17.48 -0.94 7.58
N ARG A 209 18.65 -0.46 8.00
CA ARG A 209 18.95 0.97 8.11
C ARG A 209 19.26 1.56 6.71
N PRO A 210 19.27 2.90 6.55
CA PRO A 210 19.53 3.53 5.26
C PRO A 210 20.94 3.24 4.70
N ASP A 211 21.89 2.89 5.56
CA ASP A 211 23.24 2.44 5.17
C ASP A 211 23.31 0.96 4.76
N TRP A 212 22.15 0.31 4.60
CA TRP A 212 21.99 -1.11 4.29
C TRP A 212 22.41 -2.08 5.40
N THR A 213 22.54 -1.62 6.64
CA THR A 213 22.72 -2.51 7.80
C THR A 213 21.43 -3.28 8.08
N HIS A 214 21.46 -4.61 7.96
CA HIS A 214 20.33 -5.50 8.29
C HIS A 214 19.97 -5.40 9.78
N LEU A 215 18.67 -5.44 10.08
CA LEU A 215 18.13 -5.36 11.43
C LEU A 215 17.62 -6.73 11.88
N PRO A 216 17.86 -7.12 13.15
CA PRO A 216 17.28 -8.32 13.72
C PRO A 216 15.81 -8.11 14.09
N LEU A 217 15.00 -7.67 13.12
CA LEU A 217 13.58 -7.37 13.22
C LEU A 217 12.78 -8.32 12.32
N SER A 218 11.78 -8.98 12.90
CA SER A 218 10.74 -9.71 12.18
C SER A 218 9.42 -8.94 12.20
N GLY A 219 8.79 -8.86 11.03
CA GLY A 219 7.40 -8.43 10.88
C GLY A 219 6.45 -9.59 10.57
N GLY A 220 6.86 -10.83 10.90
CA GLY A 220 6.04 -12.04 10.75
C GLY A 220 6.58 -13.03 9.72
N PRO A 221 6.76 -12.65 8.44
CA PRO A 221 7.43 -13.50 7.46
C PRO A 221 8.90 -13.76 7.84
N PRO A 222 9.48 -14.90 7.41
CA PRO A 222 10.89 -15.19 7.64
C PRO A 222 11.80 -14.24 6.83
N TRP A 223 13.04 -14.10 7.28
CA TRP A 223 14.08 -13.40 6.51
C TRP A 223 14.48 -14.17 5.26
N ALA A 224 15.11 -13.45 4.35
CA ALA A 224 15.84 -14.04 3.25
C ALA A 224 16.85 -15.10 3.73
N PRO A 225 16.90 -16.30 3.11
CA PRO A 225 17.89 -17.32 3.47
C PRO A 225 19.31 -16.92 3.06
N VAL A 226 19.43 -15.98 2.12
CA VAL A 226 20.69 -15.40 1.64
C VAL A 226 20.63 -13.89 1.85
N PRO A 227 21.68 -13.27 2.44
CA PRO A 227 21.73 -11.82 2.61
C PRO A 227 21.48 -11.06 1.32
N LEU A 228 20.68 -10.00 1.41
CA LEU A 228 20.34 -9.18 0.25
C LEU A 228 21.49 -8.25 -0.12
N PRO A 229 21.90 -8.22 -1.40
CA PRO A 229 22.85 -7.22 -1.86
C PRO A 229 22.20 -5.83 -1.76
N ARG A 230 23.03 -4.82 -1.47
CA ARG A 230 22.60 -3.42 -1.51
C ARG A 230 22.15 -3.06 -2.93
N PRO A 231 20.92 -2.56 -3.13
CA PRO A 231 20.45 -2.14 -4.43
C PRO A 231 21.34 -1.02 -4.99
N ALA A 232 21.59 -1.06 -6.30
CA ALA A 232 22.38 -0.01 -6.97
C ALA A 232 21.66 1.34 -6.88
N ALA A 233 20.33 1.35 -7.02
CA ALA A 233 19.49 2.54 -6.95
C ALA A 233 19.10 2.95 -5.52
N LEU A 234 19.73 2.39 -4.46
CA LEU A 234 19.31 2.65 -3.08
C LEU A 234 19.30 4.15 -2.72
N ASP A 235 20.36 4.88 -3.06
CA ASP A 235 20.47 6.30 -2.71
C ASP A 235 19.42 7.14 -3.45
N GLU A 236 19.13 6.79 -4.70
CA GLU A 236 18.05 7.40 -5.48
C GLU A 236 16.68 7.14 -4.84
N MET A 237 16.40 5.88 -4.48
CA MET A 237 15.15 5.51 -3.82
C MET A 237 14.95 6.24 -2.49
N ILE A 238 16.01 6.37 -1.67
CA ILE A 238 15.96 7.15 -0.42
C ILE A 238 15.65 8.62 -0.73
N ALA A 239 16.32 9.23 -1.71
CA ALA A 239 16.09 10.63 -2.08
C ALA A 239 14.65 10.87 -2.58
N ILE A 240 14.09 9.94 -3.36
CA ILE A 240 12.69 9.97 -3.81
C ILE A 240 11.75 9.88 -2.60
N ALA A 241 11.98 8.92 -1.71
CA ALA A 241 11.14 8.71 -0.53
C ALA A 241 11.14 9.93 0.40
N GLU A 242 12.30 10.53 0.67
CA GLU A 242 12.41 11.74 1.49
C GLU A 242 11.70 12.94 0.85
N ARG A 243 11.81 13.12 -0.47
CA ARG A 243 11.08 14.18 -1.20
C ARG A 243 9.58 14.00 -1.13
N LEU A 244 9.08 12.80 -1.41
CA LEU A 244 7.64 12.47 -1.36
C LEU A 244 7.04 12.61 0.05
N ALA A 245 7.86 12.49 1.09
CA ALA A 245 7.42 12.67 2.48
C ALA A 245 7.29 14.13 2.93
N THR A 246 7.70 15.09 2.10
CA THR A 246 7.67 16.53 2.44
C THR A 246 6.26 16.96 2.89
N GLY A 247 6.18 17.70 4.00
CA GLY A 247 4.91 18.16 4.57
C GLY A 247 4.18 17.13 5.44
N THR A 248 4.79 15.97 5.69
CA THR A 248 4.29 14.97 6.63
C THR A 248 5.24 14.73 7.80
N ASP A 249 4.68 14.33 8.93
CA ASP A 249 5.43 13.90 10.11
C ASP A 249 5.88 12.44 10.00
N PHE A 250 5.10 11.63 9.27
CA PHE A 250 5.43 10.28 8.89
C PHE A 250 4.65 9.85 7.64
N VAL A 251 5.32 9.16 6.74
CA VAL A 251 4.72 8.36 5.67
C VAL A 251 5.65 7.19 5.33
N ARG A 252 5.09 6.03 4.98
CA ARG A 252 5.83 4.96 4.34
C ARG A 252 5.74 5.12 2.83
N VAL A 253 6.87 5.14 2.15
CA VAL A 253 6.94 5.25 0.69
C VAL A 253 7.36 3.91 0.13
N ASP A 254 6.55 3.35 -0.76
CA ASP A 254 6.81 2.06 -1.38
C ASP A 254 7.32 2.31 -2.81
N LEU A 255 8.47 1.73 -3.16
CA LEU A 255 9.13 1.84 -4.45
C LEU A 255 9.56 0.46 -4.95
N TYR A 256 9.73 0.35 -6.26
CA TYR A 256 10.28 -0.81 -6.94
C TYR A 256 11.60 -0.42 -7.60
N ASP A 257 12.61 -1.28 -7.49
CA ASP A 257 13.84 -1.21 -8.28
C ASP A 257 13.75 -2.25 -9.41
N LEU A 258 13.70 -1.77 -10.66
CA LEU A 258 13.64 -2.62 -11.86
C LEU A 258 15.01 -2.74 -12.55
N GLY A 259 16.09 -2.31 -11.89
CA GLY A 259 17.44 -2.25 -12.45
C GLY A 259 17.67 -1.01 -13.30
N GLU A 260 16.87 -0.80 -14.35
CA GLU A 260 17.00 0.35 -15.26
C GLU A 260 16.20 1.58 -14.80
N ARG A 261 15.14 1.37 -13.99
CA ARG A 261 14.31 2.46 -13.46
C ARG A 261 13.77 2.14 -12.08
N VAL A 262 13.64 3.19 -11.26
CA VAL A 262 12.86 3.16 -10.02
C VAL A 262 11.41 3.49 -10.35
N VAL A 263 10.46 2.78 -9.75
CA VAL A 263 9.02 3.01 -9.96
C VAL A 263 8.29 3.16 -8.62
N PHE A 264 7.40 4.13 -8.55
CA PHE A 264 6.52 4.39 -7.42
C PHE A 264 5.47 3.29 -7.25
N GLY A 265 5.30 2.83 -6.01
CA GLY A 265 4.27 1.87 -5.61
C GLY A 265 3.09 2.53 -4.88
N GLU A 266 3.32 3.02 -3.65
CA GLU A 266 2.28 3.65 -2.83
C GLU A 266 2.83 4.63 -1.78
N LEU A 267 1.97 5.52 -1.27
CA LEU A 267 2.20 6.34 -0.07
C LEU A 267 1.25 5.89 1.04
N THR A 268 1.80 5.35 2.12
CA THR A 268 1.02 4.73 3.19
C THR A 268 1.17 5.48 4.50
N SER A 269 0.10 6.19 4.88
CA SER A 269 0.03 6.94 6.15
C SER A 269 -0.26 6.06 7.37
N PHE A 270 -0.92 4.91 7.16
CA PHE A 270 -1.35 4.00 8.23
C PHE A 270 -0.90 2.56 8.00
N PRO A 271 0.42 2.26 8.03
CA PRO A 271 0.91 0.91 7.85
C PRO A 271 0.19 -0.09 8.77
N ALA A 272 -0.26 -1.21 8.18
CA ALA A 272 -1.00 -2.28 8.86
C ALA A 272 -2.20 -1.79 9.70
N GLY A 273 -2.82 -0.65 9.37
CA GLY A 273 -3.91 -0.07 10.14
C GLY A 273 -3.55 0.30 11.59
N GLY A 274 -2.26 0.42 11.91
CA GLY A 274 -1.75 0.65 13.26
C GLY A 274 -1.47 -0.60 14.09
N ASP A 275 -1.46 -1.78 13.45
CA ASP A 275 -1.20 -3.08 14.06
C ASP A 275 0.08 -3.74 13.51
N SER A 276 1.08 -2.95 13.10
CA SER A 276 2.34 -3.45 12.53
C SER A 276 3.02 -4.47 13.46
N PRO A 277 3.29 -5.71 13.02
CA PRO A 277 4.02 -6.69 13.82
C PRO A 277 5.48 -6.23 13.98
N PHE A 278 5.97 -6.24 15.23
CA PHE A 278 7.35 -5.97 15.58
C PHE A 278 7.79 -7.09 16.52
N ASP A 279 8.83 -7.81 16.13
CA ASP A 279 9.48 -8.81 16.97
C ASP A 279 11.00 -8.70 16.77
N PRO A 280 11.77 -8.31 17.80
CA PRO A 280 11.34 -8.00 19.16
C PRO A 280 10.52 -6.69 19.27
N GLU A 281 9.70 -6.60 20.32
CA GLU A 281 8.78 -5.46 20.56
C GLU A 281 9.52 -4.13 20.81
N GLU A 282 10.81 -4.15 21.16
CA GLU A 282 11.64 -2.94 21.31
C GLU A 282 11.68 -2.08 20.04
N PHE A 283 11.58 -2.70 18.86
CA PHE A 283 11.51 -1.95 17.60
C PHE A 283 10.22 -1.12 17.47
N ASN A 284 9.11 -1.53 18.11
CA ASN A 284 7.90 -0.70 18.16
C ASN A 284 8.16 0.62 18.91
N ALA A 285 8.95 0.58 19.99
CA ALA A 285 9.37 1.77 20.71
C ALA A 285 10.43 2.57 19.92
N GLU A 286 11.41 1.88 19.31
CA GLU A 286 12.47 2.52 18.52
C GLU A 286 11.91 3.29 17.32
N PHE A 287 11.06 2.66 16.50
CA PHE A 287 10.38 3.32 15.38
C PHE A 287 9.52 4.49 15.89
N GLY A 288 8.87 4.32 17.04
CA GLY A 288 8.11 5.37 17.69
C GLY A 288 8.97 6.57 18.04
N SER A 289 10.20 6.38 18.52
CA SER A 289 11.09 7.45 19.00
C SER A 289 11.41 8.52 17.95
N TRP A 290 11.46 8.14 16.67
CA TRP A 290 11.71 9.07 15.56
C TRP A 290 10.51 9.96 15.22
N TRP A 291 9.31 9.61 15.68
CA TRP A 291 8.10 10.28 15.28
C TRP A 291 7.56 11.19 16.39
N THR A 292 7.77 12.50 16.24
CA THR A 292 7.02 13.50 17.01
C THR A 292 5.67 13.80 16.35
N VAL A 293 4.56 13.39 16.96
CA VAL A 293 3.22 13.72 16.47
C VAL A 293 2.80 15.13 16.91
N PRO A 294 2.13 15.93 16.05
CA PRO A 294 1.68 17.26 16.42
C PRO A 294 0.46 17.20 17.36
N ARG A 295 0.30 18.23 18.21
CA ARG A 295 -0.91 18.37 19.04
C ARG A 295 -2.18 18.51 18.20
N ARG A 296 -2.07 19.11 17.01
CA ARG A 296 -3.14 19.25 16.01
C ARG A 296 -2.52 19.20 14.62
N TYR A 297 -3.10 18.39 13.74
CA TYR A 297 -2.83 18.45 12.31
C TYR A 297 -3.60 19.65 11.73
N ARG A 298 -2.90 20.52 11.01
CA ARG A 298 -3.47 21.71 10.34
C ARG A 298 -3.54 21.45 8.84
#